data_AF-A0A126RN24-F1
#
_entry.id   AF-A0A126RN24-F1
#
_cell.length_a   1.000
_cell.length_b   1.000
_cell.length_c   1.000
_cell.angle_alpha   90.00
_cell.angle_beta   90.00
_cell.angle_gamma   90.00
#
_symmetry.space_group_name_H-M   'P 1'
#
loop_
_entity.id
_entity.type
_entity.pdbx_description
1 polymer ?
#
loop_
_entity_poly.entity_id
_entity_poly.type
_entity_poly.pdbx_seq_one_letter_code
_entity_poly.pdbx_strand_id
1 'polypeptide(L)'
;MADDAMIENKTFDEIRIGDRASLTRRLDEKDIQLFALVSGDVNPAVLDSAYAATDMFRHVIAHGMWGGGLISAVLGTELPGPGAIYLSQSLRFTRPVGLGDTITASVTVTEKRAEHHIVVLDCRCANQNGEDVILGEAEVKAPTQKVRRPRATLPDVRLSDHDRYRRLIDKTAGGEPVATAVAHPCSAAALLAAIEAAEANLIVPILVGPEAKIRQAAEEAGKDISFLRLVAADHSHDAAAKAVALVRAGEAKLLMKGSLHTDELMGAIVPSAAGLRTERRISHAYIMDVPGHPTPLIITDAAINIAPTLEEKADIVRNAIDLAHVIEIETPKVAILSAVETVNSDMQSTLHAAALCKMADRGQITGGVLDGPLAFDNAISEAAANEKGIASPVAGKAEILIVPNLEAGNMLAKQLTFLGGADAAGIVLGARVPIILTSRADSLRTRLASCAVAVLMARAATKAAPGVTQAASA
;
A
#
# COMPACT_ATOMS: atom_id res chain seq x y z
N MET A 1 19.42 33.21 -16.47
CA MET A 1 18.58 32.06 -16.08
C MET A 1 17.27 32.02 -16.89
N ALA A 2 17.32 32.26 -18.21
CA ALA A 2 16.12 32.37 -19.06
C ALA A 2 16.10 31.37 -20.25
N ASP A 3 17.19 30.63 -20.50
CA ASP A 3 17.29 29.71 -21.64
C ASP A 3 16.84 28.27 -21.34
N ASP A 4 16.72 27.86 -20.07
CA ASP A 4 16.37 26.47 -19.71
C ASP A 4 14.87 26.14 -19.90
N ALA A 5 14.06 27.15 -20.23
CA ALA A 5 12.62 27.07 -20.47
C ALA A 5 12.25 26.71 -21.92
N MET A 6 13.21 26.77 -22.85
CA MET A 6 12.99 26.54 -24.28
C MET A 6 13.92 25.44 -24.78
N ILE A 7 13.46 24.62 -25.73
CA ILE A 7 14.30 23.74 -26.53
C ILE A 7 14.43 24.34 -27.93
N GLU A 8 15.65 24.30 -28.46
CA GLU A 8 16.00 24.88 -29.75
C GLU A 8 16.93 23.94 -30.52
N ASN A 9 16.66 23.74 -31.81
CA ASN A 9 17.50 22.88 -32.63
C ASN A 9 18.65 23.64 -33.30
N LYS A 10 19.61 22.89 -33.84
CA LYS A 10 20.50 23.35 -34.92
C LYS A 10 20.06 22.73 -36.23
N THR A 11 19.91 23.55 -37.27
CA THR A 11 19.61 23.04 -38.61
C THR A 11 20.84 22.34 -39.19
N PHE A 12 20.62 21.52 -40.23
CA PHE A 12 21.72 20.85 -40.94
C PHE A 12 22.83 21.83 -41.37
N ASP A 13 22.48 23.03 -41.81
CA ASP A 13 23.44 24.05 -42.25
C ASP A 13 24.21 24.70 -41.09
N GLU A 14 23.60 24.80 -39.91
CA GLU A 14 24.22 25.35 -38.70
C GLU A 14 25.20 24.36 -38.04
N ILE A 15 24.97 23.05 -38.20
CA ILE A 15 25.79 21.99 -37.59
C ILE A 15 27.16 21.92 -38.26
N ARG A 16 28.22 21.83 -37.45
CA ARG A 16 29.60 21.64 -37.92
C ARG A 16 30.17 20.32 -37.41
N ILE A 17 31.08 19.73 -38.18
CA ILE A 17 31.89 18.60 -37.69
C ILE A 17 32.67 19.07 -36.47
N GLY A 18 32.67 18.27 -35.40
CA GLY A 18 33.24 18.61 -34.10
C GLY A 18 32.26 19.30 -33.14
N ASP A 19 31.04 19.68 -33.58
CA ASP A 19 30.01 20.16 -32.65
C ASP A 19 29.67 19.05 -31.64
N ARG A 20 29.55 19.44 -30.38
CA ARG A 20 29.28 18.53 -29.26
C ARG A 20 28.14 19.04 -28.39
N ALA A 21 27.36 18.11 -27.88
CA ALA A 21 26.38 18.34 -26.81
C ALA A 21 26.46 17.22 -25.77
N SER A 22 25.96 17.49 -24.57
CA SER A 22 25.93 16.52 -23.50
C SER A 22 24.84 16.83 -22.48
N LEU A 23 24.36 15.79 -21.80
CA LEU A 23 23.56 15.89 -20.59
C LEU A 23 24.14 15.00 -19.51
N THR A 24 23.87 15.35 -18.25
CA THR A 24 24.31 14.57 -17.09
C THR A 24 23.13 14.25 -16.21
N ARG A 25 23.04 12.99 -15.77
CA ARG A 25 21.96 12.52 -14.89
C ARG A 25 22.48 11.50 -13.89
N ARG A 26 22.04 11.62 -12.64
CA ARG A 26 22.26 10.61 -11.60
C ARG A 26 21.20 9.53 -11.70
N LEU A 27 21.61 8.27 -11.60
CA LEU A 27 20.70 7.14 -11.58
C LEU A 27 20.12 6.94 -10.18
N ASP A 28 18.80 7.08 -10.07
CA ASP A 28 18.06 6.79 -8.85
C ASP A 28 17.25 5.49 -8.98
N GLU A 29 16.78 4.95 -7.86
CA GLU A 29 16.02 3.69 -7.83
C GLU A 29 14.72 3.79 -8.66
N LYS A 30 14.09 4.98 -8.63
CA LYS A 30 12.91 5.29 -9.44
C LYS A 30 13.17 5.13 -10.95
N ASP A 31 14.36 5.44 -11.42
CA ASP A 31 14.70 5.30 -12.84
C ASP A 31 14.76 3.84 -13.27
N ILE A 32 15.31 2.98 -12.42
CA ILE A 32 15.39 1.53 -12.66
C ILE A 32 13.97 0.95 -12.72
N GLN A 33 13.12 1.31 -11.77
CA GLN A 33 11.73 0.84 -11.72
C GLN A 33 10.91 1.35 -12.92
N LEU A 34 11.02 2.63 -13.27
CA LEU A 34 10.32 3.20 -14.44
C LEU A 34 10.79 2.57 -15.74
N PHE A 35 12.11 2.33 -15.88
CA PHE A 35 12.64 1.71 -17.08
C PHE A 35 12.20 0.25 -17.21
N ALA A 36 12.21 -0.52 -16.12
CA ALA A 36 11.65 -1.89 -16.10
C ALA A 36 10.17 -1.90 -16.50
N LEU A 37 9.37 -0.96 -16.00
CA LEU A 37 7.95 -0.85 -16.33
C LEU A 37 7.71 -0.58 -17.83
N VAL A 38 8.48 0.34 -18.42
CA VAL A 38 8.32 0.72 -19.84
C VAL A 38 8.91 -0.33 -20.78
N SER A 39 10.02 -0.96 -20.40
CA SER A 39 10.70 -1.97 -21.23
C SER A 39 10.12 -3.38 -21.11
N GLY A 40 9.44 -3.69 -19.99
CA GLY A 40 9.04 -5.05 -19.62
C GLY A 40 10.20 -5.92 -19.12
N ASP A 41 11.41 -5.37 -18.99
CA ASP A 41 12.59 -6.10 -18.52
C ASP A 41 12.60 -6.20 -17.00
N VAL A 42 12.02 -7.31 -16.51
CA VAL A 42 11.92 -7.66 -15.09
C VAL A 42 13.05 -8.59 -14.61
N ASN A 43 14.22 -8.55 -15.25
CA ASN A 43 15.34 -9.40 -14.87
C ASN A 43 15.70 -9.22 -13.37
N PRO A 44 15.73 -10.30 -12.57
CA PRO A 44 16.01 -10.24 -11.14
C PRO A 44 17.34 -9.56 -10.78
N ALA A 45 18.34 -9.62 -11.66
CA ALA A 45 19.64 -8.94 -11.47
C ALA A 45 19.53 -7.41 -11.34
N VAL A 46 18.39 -6.84 -11.76
CA VAL A 46 18.14 -5.38 -11.80
C VAL A 46 17.06 -4.94 -10.81
N LEU A 47 16.18 -5.84 -10.36
CA LEU A 47 15.02 -5.49 -9.51
C LEU A 47 15.03 -6.12 -8.12
N ASP A 48 15.80 -7.19 -7.90
CA ASP A 48 15.83 -7.90 -6.62
C ASP A 48 17.20 -7.70 -5.96
N SER A 49 17.24 -6.88 -4.92
CA SER A 49 18.47 -6.62 -4.16
C SER A 49 19.05 -7.86 -3.47
N ALA A 50 18.22 -8.83 -3.09
CA ALA A 50 18.67 -10.08 -2.47
C ALA A 50 19.26 -11.05 -3.51
N TYR A 51 18.68 -11.10 -4.71
CA TYR A 51 19.26 -11.83 -5.85
C TYR A 51 20.55 -11.16 -6.35
N ALA A 52 20.55 -9.84 -6.53
CA ALA A 52 21.70 -9.08 -7.01
C ALA A 52 22.91 -9.17 -6.05
N ALA A 53 22.68 -9.33 -4.74
CA ALA A 53 23.74 -9.58 -3.76
C ALA A 53 24.45 -10.93 -3.95
N THR A 54 23.78 -11.92 -4.54
CA THR A 54 24.35 -13.24 -4.86
C THR A 54 24.92 -13.35 -6.27
N ASP A 55 24.58 -12.40 -7.14
CA ASP A 55 25.06 -12.34 -8.52
C ASP A 55 26.49 -11.74 -8.60
N MET A 56 27.16 -11.95 -9.73
CA MET A 56 28.55 -11.56 -10.01
C MET A 56 28.86 -10.09 -9.69
N PHE A 57 27.84 -9.23 -9.72
CA PHE A 57 27.97 -7.80 -9.50
C PHE A 57 27.72 -7.36 -8.06
N ARG A 58 27.06 -8.18 -7.22
CA ARG A 58 26.81 -7.95 -5.78
C ARG A 58 26.04 -6.68 -5.41
N HIS A 59 25.48 -5.95 -6.39
CA HIS A 59 24.62 -4.78 -6.21
C HIS A 59 23.74 -4.58 -7.46
N VAL A 60 22.67 -3.79 -7.32
CA VAL A 60 21.71 -3.51 -8.40
C VAL A 60 22.35 -2.67 -9.51
N ILE A 61 22.27 -3.15 -10.75
CA ILE A 61 22.78 -2.48 -11.96
C ILE A 61 21.61 -1.99 -12.82
N ALA A 62 21.74 -0.81 -13.41
CA ALA A 62 20.77 -0.27 -14.36
C ALA A 62 20.68 -1.10 -15.66
N HIS A 63 19.50 -1.11 -16.29
CA HIS A 63 19.39 -1.55 -17.69
C HIS A 63 20.33 -0.72 -18.57
N GLY A 64 21.25 -1.34 -19.31
CA GLY A 64 22.21 -0.59 -20.15
C GLY A 64 21.53 0.38 -21.12
N MET A 65 20.33 0.04 -21.59
CA MET A 65 19.51 0.89 -22.45
C MET A 65 18.99 2.17 -21.78
N TRP A 66 19.03 2.28 -20.44
CA TRP A 66 18.78 3.56 -19.75
C TRP A 66 19.78 4.63 -20.22
N GLY A 67 21.05 4.28 -20.37
CA GLY A 67 22.06 5.18 -20.93
C GLY A 67 21.85 5.47 -22.42
N GLY A 68 21.31 4.51 -23.18
CA GLY A 68 20.83 4.74 -24.55
C GLY A 68 19.68 5.77 -24.60
N GLY A 69 18.79 5.76 -23.62
CA GLY A 69 17.76 6.78 -23.43
C GLY A 69 18.33 8.18 -23.19
N LEU A 70 19.45 8.29 -22.47
CA LEU A 70 20.15 9.58 -22.30
C LEU A 70 20.74 10.09 -23.62
N ILE A 71 21.34 9.22 -24.44
CA ILE A 71 21.82 9.58 -25.78
C ILE A 71 20.66 10.08 -26.65
N SER A 72 19.54 9.35 -26.66
CA SER A 72 18.32 9.76 -27.35
C SER A 72 17.83 11.14 -26.92
N ALA A 73 17.87 11.44 -25.62
CA ALA A 73 17.52 12.76 -25.10
C ALA A 73 18.47 13.86 -25.61
N VAL A 74 19.79 13.66 -25.59
CA VAL A 74 20.75 14.64 -26.17
C VAL A 74 20.45 14.90 -27.65
N LEU A 75 20.19 13.84 -28.42
CA LEU A 75 19.91 13.96 -29.85
C LEU A 75 18.59 14.71 -30.14
N GLY A 76 17.57 14.44 -29.33
CA GLY A 76 16.24 15.01 -29.48
C GLY A 76 16.06 16.42 -28.92
N THR A 77 16.87 16.83 -27.94
CA THR A 77 16.71 18.14 -27.27
C THR A 77 17.86 19.12 -27.47
N GLU A 78 19.10 18.64 -27.68
CA GLU A 78 20.28 19.50 -27.73
C GLU A 78 20.96 19.53 -29.11
N LEU A 79 21.31 18.37 -29.68
CA LEU A 79 22.07 18.29 -30.94
C LEU A 79 21.75 17.02 -31.73
N PRO A 80 21.07 17.10 -32.90
CA PRO A 80 20.58 18.32 -33.54
C PRO A 80 19.45 19.04 -32.78
N GLY A 81 18.74 18.36 -31.88
CA GLY A 81 17.60 18.92 -31.14
C GLY A 81 16.27 18.75 -31.87
N PRO A 82 15.24 19.55 -31.51
CA PRO A 82 13.86 19.38 -32.00
C PRO A 82 13.74 19.21 -33.53
N GLY A 83 12.99 18.20 -33.95
CA GLY A 83 12.80 17.88 -35.38
C GLY A 83 13.88 16.98 -35.99
N ALA A 84 14.89 16.58 -35.21
CA ALA A 84 15.79 15.48 -35.57
C ALA A 84 15.02 14.16 -35.74
N ILE A 85 15.39 13.37 -36.76
CA ILE A 85 14.86 12.01 -36.95
C ILE A 85 15.99 11.02 -36.71
N TYR A 86 15.81 10.18 -35.70
CA TYR A 86 16.78 9.18 -35.28
C TYR A 86 16.68 7.95 -36.19
N LEU A 87 17.71 7.70 -37.01
CA LEU A 87 17.67 6.66 -38.06
C LEU A 87 18.25 5.34 -37.57
N SER A 88 19.41 5.40 -36.91
CA SER A 88 20.10 4.21 -36.41
C SER A 88 20.96 4.55 -35.19
N GLN A 89 21.18 3.54 -34.34
CA GLN A 89 22.05 3.64 -33.18
C GLN A 89 22.79 2.31 -33.00
N SER A 90 24.10 2.37 -32.81
CA SER A 90 24.91 1.27 -32.28
C SER A 90 25.31 1.55 -30.84
N LEU A 91 25.30 0.55 -29.96
CA LEU A 91 25.73 0.69 -28.57
C LEU A 91 26.61 -0.49 -28.17
N ARG A 92 27.73 -0.18 -27.52
CA ARG A 92 28.63 -1.13 -26.85
C ARG A 92 28.68 -0.77 -25.37
N PHE A 93 28.13 -1.66 -24.56
CA PHE A 93 28.18 -1.57 -23.09
C PHE A 93 29.53 -2.09 -22.60
N THR A 94 30.36 -1.19 -22.07
CA THR A 94 31.74 -1.50 -21.66
C THR A 94 31.87 -1.68 -20.16
N ARG A 95 30.99 -1.05 -19.37
CA ARG A 95 30.90 -1.18 -17.90
C ARG A 95 29.44 -1.11 -17.44
N PRO A 96 29.11 -1.75 -16.31
CA PRO A 96 27.81 -1.58 -15.68
C PRO A 96 27.64 -0.16 -15.11
N VAL A 97 26.39 0.29 -14.99
CA VAL A 97 26.01 1.53 -14.31
C VAL A 97 25.29 1.14 -13.03
N GLY A 98 25.82 1.52 -11.87
CA GLY A 98 25.27 1.20 -10.56
C GLY A 98 24.31 2.28 -10.03
N LEU A 99 23.47 1.90 -9.08
CA LEU A 99 22.61 2.84 -8.35
C LEU A 99 23.44 3.97 -7.73
N GLY A 100 23.04 5.22 -7.97
CA GLY A 100 23.73 6.41 -7.48
C GLY A 100 24.84 6.92 -8.38
N ASP A 101 25.25 6.19 -9.43
CA ASP A 101 26.21 6.67 -10.42
C ASP A 101 25.68 7.91 -11.15
N THR A 102 26.58 8.81 -11.50
CA THR A 102 26.27 9.99 -12.32
C THR A 102 26.83 9.80 -13.71
N ILE A 103 25.94 9.68 -14.69
CA ILE A 103 26.30 9.41 -16.08
C ILE A 103 26.18 10.68 -16.92
N THR A 104 27.26 11.02 -17.62
CA THR A 104 27.28 12.07 -18.64
C THR A 104 27.22 11.43 -20.02
N ALA A 105 26.09 11.60 -20.70
CA ALA A 105 25.92 11.22 -22.10
C ALA A 105 26.33 12.37 -23.01
N SER A 106 27.15 12.11 -24.02
CA SER A 106 27.63 13.12 -24.95
C SER A 106 27.65 12.61 -26.39
N VAL A 107 27.40 13.51 -27.33
CA VAL A 107 27.42 13.22 -28.76
C VAL A 107 28.32 14.23 -29.48
N THR A 108 29.12 13.77 -30.44
CA THR A 108 30.04 14.63 -31.22
C THR A 108 29.85 14.36 -32.70
N VAL A 109 29.62 15.39 -33.52
CA VAL A 109 29.43 15.23 -34.96
C VAL A 109 30.75 14.85 -35.63
N THR A 110 30.79 13.68 -36.26
CA THR A 110 31.98 13.15 -36.95
C THR A 110 31.86 13.27 -38.46
N GLU A 111 30.64 13.20 -39.01
CA GLU A 111 30.40 13.21 -40.45
C GLU A 111 29.12 14.00 -40.79
N LYS A 112 29.10 14.62 -41.98
CA LYS A 112 27.90 15.22 -42.58
C LYS A 112 27.70 14.72 -44.01
N ARG A 113 26.52 14.17 -44.29
CA ARG A 113 26.11 13.66 -45.60
C ARG A 113 25.00 14.57 -46.17
N ALA A 114 25.39 15.44 -47.10
CA ALA A 114 24.52 16.51 -47.61
C ALA A 114 23.30 16.00 -48.39
N GLU A 115 23.44 14.92 -49.16
CA GLU A 115 22.39 14.41 -50.07
C GLU A 115 21.06 14.11 -49.35
N HIS A 116 21.13 13.69 -48.08
CA HIS A 116 19.96 13.34 -47.29
C HIS A 116 19.84 14.12 -45.97
N HIS A 117 20.69 15.15 -45.78
CA HIS A 117 20.82 15.91 -44.55
C HIS A 117 21.09 15.03 -43.31
N ILE A 118 21.92 14.00 -43.49
CA ILE A 118 22.27 13.06 -42.41
C ILE A 118 23.55 13.54 -41.73
N VAL A 119 23.56 13.47 -40.40
CA VAL A 119 24.74 13.67 -39.58
C VAL A 119 25.04 12.37 -38.83
N VAL A 120 26.33 12.04 -38.76
CA VAL A 120 26.84 10.89 -37.98
C VAL A 120 27.47 11.45 -36.72
N LEU A 121 27.10 10.88 -35.57
CA LEU A 121 27.59 11.31 -34.27
C LEU A 121 28.23 10.17 -33.50
N ASP A 122 29.46 10.38 -33.04
CA ASP A 122 30.08 9.55 -32.02
C ASP A 122 29.34 9.77 -30.69
N CYS A 123 28.93 8.68 -30.05
CA CYS A 123 28.13 8.68 -28.83
C CYS A 123 28.92 8.05 -27.69
N ARG A 124 29.00 8.77 -26.56
CA ARG A 124 29.75 8.34 -25.38
C ARG A 124 28.99 8.65 -24.10
N CYS A 125 28.81 7.64 -23.25
CA CYS A 125 28.40 7.80 -21.87
C CYS A 125 29.58 7.48 -20.94
N ALA A 126 29.88 8.39 -20.02
CA ALA A 126 30.93 8.23 -19.01
C ALA A 126 30.37 8.41 -17.59
N ASN A 127 30.94 7.71 -16.60
CA ASN A 127 30.57 7.85 -15.19
C ASN A 127 31.27 9.04 -14.50
N GLN A 128 31.00 9.23 -13.21
CA GLN A 128 31.60 10.29 -12.39
C GLN A 128 33.13 10.26 -12.31
N ASN A 129 33.75 9.11 -12.60
CA ASN A 129 35.21 8.93 -12.61
C ASN A 129 35.82 9.18 -14.01
N GLY A 130 34.99 9.53 -15.01
CA GLY A 130 35.41 9.70 -16.39
C GLY A 130 35.63 8.40 -17.16
N GLU A 131 35.20 7.27 -16.61
CA GLU A 131 35.32 5.96 -17.25
C GLU A 131 34.16 5.74 -18.23
N ASP A 132 34.48 5.14 -19.37
CA ASP A 132 33.48 4.81 -20.39
C ASP A 132 32.58 3.68 -19.91
N VAL A 133 31.27 3.91 -19.95
CA VAL A 133 30.24 2.91 -19.68
C VAL A 133 29.55 2.48 -20.96
N ILE A 134 29.31 3.40 -21.90
CA ILE A 134 28.69 3.11 -23.20
C ILE A 134 29.42 3.89 -24.30
N LEU A 135 29.75 3.21 -25.38
CA LEU A 135 30.29 3.79 -26.61
C LEU A 135 29.40 3.40 -27.79
N GLY A 136 29.34 4.22 -28.84
CA GLY A 136 28.51 3.92 -29.99
C GLY A 136 28.48 5.03 -31.02
N GLU A 137 27.63 4.86 -32.02
CA GLU A 137 27.44 5.83 -33.09
C GLU A 137 25.95 5.97 -33.41
N ALA A 138 25.52 7.20 -33.69
CA ALA A 138 24.16 7.54 -34.10
C ALA A 138 24.15 8.09 -35.53
N GLU A 139 23.21 7.66 -36.36
CA GLU A 139 22.85 8.37 -37.59
C GLU A 139 21.53 9.11 -37.38
N VAL A 140 21.55 10.41 -37.64
CA VAL A 140 20.40 11.29 -37.43
C VAL A 140 20.19 12.15 -38.65
N LYS A 141 18.94 12.22 -39.14
CA LYS A 141 18.57 13.22 -40.13
C LYS A 141 18.35 14.55 -39.40
N ALA A 142 19.20 15.52 -39.68
CA ALA A 142 19.12 16.83 -39.05
C ALA A 142 17.94 17.64 -39.63
N PRO A 143 17.29 18.47 -38.82
CA PRO A 143 16.21 19.34 -39.30
C PRO A 143 16.77 20.41 -40.25
N THR A 144 15.98 20.81 -41.26
CA THR A 144 16.34 21.91 -42.17
C THR A 144 15.68 23.23 -41.79
N GLN A 145 14.72 23.20 -40.86
CA GLN A 145 14.01 24.37 -40.36
C GLN A 145 14.31 24.58 -38.89
N LYS A 146 14.44 25.85 -38.50
CA LYS A 146 14.65 26.23 -37.11
C LYS A 146 13.38 25.95 -36.31
N VAL A 147 13.51 25.23 -35.22
CA VAL A 147 12.43 24.93 -34.28
C VAL A 147 12.85 25.40 -32.90
N ARG A 148 12.03 26.29 -32.33
CA ARG A 148 12.17 26.77 -30.96
C ARG A 148 10.81 26.66 -30.27
N ARG A 149 10.75 25.90 -29.18
CA ARG A 149 9.51 25.60 -28.46
C ARG A 149 9.75 25.62 -26.94
N PRO A 150 8.74 25.93 -26.12
CA PRO A 150 8.82 25.73 -24.69
C PRO A 150 9.14 24.26 -24.38
N ARG A 151 10.01 24.03 -23.39
CA ARG A 151 10.29 22.69 -22.88
C ARG A 151 9.03 22.18 -22.18
N ALA A 152 8.57 20.98 -22.55
CA ALA A 152 7.38 20.40 -21.95
C ALA A 152 7.67 19.98 -20.50
N THR A 153 6.78 20.35 -19.58
CA THR A 153 6.79 19.78 -18.23
C THR A 153 6.30 18.35 -18.31
N LEU A 154 7.11 17.40 -17.87
CA LEU A 154 6.70 16.00 -17.78
C LEU A 154 5.70 15.82 -16.63
N PRO A 155 4.76 14.86 -16.75
CA PRO A 155 3.84 14.57 -15.66
C PRO A 155 4.60 13.99 -14.46
N ASP A 156 4.08 14.26 -13.26
CA ASP A 156 4.52 13.57 -12.04
C ASP A 156 4.10 12.11 -12.10
N VAL A 157 5.06 11.20 -11.94
CA VAL A 157 4.80 9.76 -11.87
C VAL A 157 4.96 9.28 -10.43
N ARG A 158 3.92 8.65 -9.89
CA ARG A 158 3.96 7.97 -8.59
C ARG A 158 3.98 6.47 -8.81
N LEU A 159 5.08 5.84 -8.41
CA LEU A 159 5.16 4.39 -8.28
C LEU A 159 4.66 4.02 -6.88
N SER A 160 3.65 3.16 -6.83
CA SER A 160 3.07 2.64 -5.60
C SER A 160 3.40 1.16 -5.49
N ASP A 161 4.14 0.81 -4.45
CA ASP A 161 4.35 -0.58 -4.05
C ASP A 161 3.47 -0.87 -2.83
N HIS A 162 2.88 -2.07 -2.81
CA HIS A 162 1.89 -2.51 -1.81
C HIS A 162 2.43 -3.68 -0.97
N ASP A 163 3.75 -3.71 -0.79
CA ASP A 163 4.50 -4.75 -0.09
C ASP A 163 4.16 -4.88 1.40
N ARG A 164 3.36 -3.97 1.98
CA ARG A 164 3.14 -3.95 3.44
C ARG A 164 2.17 -5.03 3.89
N TYR A 165 1.15 -5.29 3.09
CA TYR A 165 0.27 -6.43 3.33
C TYR A 165 0.99 -7.75 3.14
N ARG A 166 1.99 -7.80 2.26
CA ARG A 166 2.84 -8.99 2.12
C ARG A 166 3.54 -9.30 3.43
N ARG A 167 4.15 -8.30 4.10
CA ARG A 167 4.77 -8.47 5.42
C ARG A 167 3.77 -8.98 6.48
N LEU A 168 2.54 -8.46 6.49
CA LEU A 168 1.49 -8.94 7.41
C LEU A 168 1.10 -10.40 7.15
N ILE A 169 0.98 -10.78 5.87
CA ILE A 169 0.69 -12.16 5.47
C ILE A 169 1.87 -13.08 5.82
N ASP A 170 3.11 -12.67 5.54
CA ASP A 170 4.32 -13.44 5.83
C ASP A 170 4.46 -13.73 7.34
N LYS A 171 4.02 -12.82 8.22
CA LYS A 171 3.98 -13.04 9.68
C LYS A 171 3.08 -14.19 10.11
N THR A 172 2.12 -14.58 9.29
CA THR A 172 1.26 -15.73 9.59
C THR A 172 1.88 -17.06 9.19
N ALA A 173 2.93 -17.03 8.35
CA ALA A 173 3.59 -18.21 7.81
C ALA A 173 4.15 -19.11 8.92
N GLY A 174 4.09 -20.42 8.69
CA GLY A 174 4.54 -21.43 9.65
C GLY A 174 3.62 -21.69 10.84
N GLY A 175 2.51 -20.95 10.99
CA GLY A 175 1.48 -21.24 11.99
C GLY A 175 0.29 -22.02 11.43
N GLU A 176 -0.48 -22.66 12.31
CA GLU A 176 -1.69 -23.41 11.92
C GLU A 176 -2.81 -22.48 11.44
N PRO A 177 -3.54 -22.85 10.36
CA PRO A 177 -4.69 -22.08 9.89
C PRO A 177 -5.81 -22.09 10.94
N VAL A 178 -6.59 -21.01 11.00
CA VAL A 178 -7.58 -20.82 12.07
C VAL A 178 -8.99 -21.18 11.59
N ALA A 179 -9.69 -22.04 12.32
CA ALA A 179 -11.08 -22.40 12.05
C ALA A 179 -11.97 -21.14 12.02
N THR A 180 -12.60 -20.91 10.88
CA THR A 180 -13.31 -19.66 10.58
C THR A 180 -14.72 -19.95 10.11
N ALA A 181 -15.74 -19.48 10.85
CA ALA A 181 -17.11 -19.58 10.40
C ALA A 181 -17.38 -18.49 9.35
N VAL A 182 -17.69 -18.89 8.11
CA VAL A 182 -18.02 -17.97 7.02
C VAL A 182 -19.53 -17.87 6.91
N ALA A 183 -20.08 -16.74 7.35
CA ALA A 183 -21.52 -16.51 7.38
C ALA A 183 -22.03 -16.13 5.98
N HIS A 184 -22.93 -16.92 5.42
CA HIS A 184 -23.63 -16.69 4.16
C HIS A 184 -22.71 -16.41 2.93
N PRO A 185 -21.77 -17.28 2.54
CA PRO A 185 -20.92 -17.11 1.36
C PRO A 185 -21.67 -17.48 0.06
N CYS A 186 -22.81 -16.83 -0.19
CA CYS A 186 -23.72 -17.16 -1.30
C CYS A 186 -23.49 -16.32 -2.56
N SER A 187 -22.28 -15.80 -2.76
CA SER A 187 -21.86 -15.17 -4.02
C SER A 187 -20.45 -15.59 -4.38
N ALA A 188 -20.14 -15.68 -5.67
CA ALA A 188 -18.82 -16.10 -6.15
C ALA A 188 -17.68 -15.31 -5.48
N ALA A 189 -17.78 -13.98 -5.40
CA ALA A 189 -16.77 -13.13 -4.76
C ALA A 189 -16.56 -13.42 -3.26
N ALA A 190 -17.64 -13.66 -2.50
CA ALA A 190 -17.56 -13.93 -1.06
C ALA A 190 -17.01 -15.33 -0.78
N LEU A 191 -17.40 -16.31 -1.60
CA LEU A 191 -16.86 -17.66 -1.49
C LEU A 191 -15.39 -17.72 -1.89
N LEU A 192 -15.03 -17.05 -2.99
CA LEU A 192 -13.65 -16.96 -3.47
C LEU A 192 -12.74 -16.36 -2.40
N ALA A 193 -13.19 -15.32 -1.68
CA ALA A 193 -12.45 -14.74 -0.55
C ALA A 193 -12.05 -15.77 0.51
N ALA A 194 -12.99 -16.63 0.91
CA ALA A 194 -12.75 -17.67 1.91
C ALA A 194 -11.81 -18.77 1.39
N ILE A 195 -11.96 -19.14 0.12
CA ILE A 195 -11.14 -20.18 -0.51
C ILE A 195 -9.71 -19.69 -0.73
N GLU A 196 -9.51 -18.47 -1.24
CA GLU A 196 -8.19 -17.87 -1.41
C GLU A 196 -7.44 -17.78 -0.07
N ALA A 197 -8.13 -17.42 1.01
CA ALA A 197 -7.55 -17.40 2.35
C ALA A 197 -7.21 -18.81 2.88
N ALA A 198 -7.98 -19.82 2.51
CA ALA A 198 -7.67 -21.23 2.82
C ALA A 198 -6.48 -21.75 2.00
N GLU A 199 -6.42 -21.44 0.71
CA GLU A 199 -5.30 -21.76 -0.19
C GLU A 199 -3.99 -21.10 0.28
N ALA A 200 -4.08 -19.89 0.84
CA ALA A 200 -2.98 -19.21 1.51
C ALA A 200 -2.64 -19.74 2.92
N ASN A 201 -3.28 -20.83 3.36
CA ASN A 201 -3.09 -21.46 4.68
C ASN A 201 -3.34 -20.51 5.87
N LEU A 202 -4.26 -19.55 5.73
CA LEU A 202 -4.63 -18.63 6.80
C LEU A 202 -5.78 -19.18 7.64
N ILE A 203 -6.79 -19.74 6.98
CA ILE A 203 -8.05 -20.15 7.63
C ILE A 203 -8.47 -21.56 7.22
N VAL A 204 -9.25 -22.21 8.09
CA VAL A 204 -10.03 -23.41 7.78
C VAL A 204 -11.50 -23.00 7.73
N PRO A 205 -12.08 -22.76 6.55
CA PRO A 205 -13.42 -22.19 6.46
C PRO A 205 -14.50 -23.24 6.73
N ILE A 206 -15.48 -22.85 7.55
CA ILE A 206 -16.75 -23.56 7.76
C ILE A 206 -17.83 -22.72 7.10
N LEU A 207 -18.38 -23.21 5.99
CA LEU A 207 -19.33 -22.46 5.17
C LEU A 207 -20.74 -22.60 5.75
N VAL A 208 -21.35 -21.49 6.17
CA VAL A 208 -22.67 -21.50 6.81
C VAL A 208 -23.68 -20.78 5.91
N GLY A 209 -24.70 -21.47 5.41
CA GLY A 209 -25.68 -20.85 4.51
C GLY A 209 -26.56 -21.86 3.77
N PRO A 210 -27.46 -21.37 2.90
CA PRO A 210 -28.27 -22.22 2.03
C PRO A 210 -27.38 -23.03 1.10
N GLU A 211 -27.38 -24.36 1.27
CA GLU A 211 -26.42 -25.25 0.61
C GLU A 211 -26.46 -25.10 -0.92
N ALA A 212 -27.66 -25.06 -1.51
CA ALA A 212 -27.84 -24.87 -2.95
C ALA A 212 -27.18 -23.57 -3.45
N LYS A 213 -27.29 -22.47 -2.69
CA LYS A 213 -26.69 -21.18 -3.08
C LYS A 213 -25.17 -21.17 -2.92
N ILE A 214 -24.64 -21.85 -1.90
CA ILE A 214 -23.19 -21.97 -1.72
C ILE A 214 -22.58 -22.81 -2.86
N ARG A 215 -23.23 -23.92 -3.23
CA ARG A 215 -22.80 -24.76 -4.36
C ARG A 215 -22.85 -23.99 -5.68
N GLN A 216 -23.92 -23.25 -5.93
CA GLN A 216 -24.02 -22.37 -7.09
C GLN A 216 -22.89 -21.32 -7.11
N ALA A 217 -22.61 -20.66 -5.98
CA ALA A 217 -21.51 -19.70 -5.89
C ALA A 217 -20.13 -20.35 -6.16
N ALA A 218 -19.95 -21.63 -5.80
CA ALA A 218 -18.74 -22.40 -6.08
C ALA A 218 -18.57 -22.71 -7.56
N GLU A 219 -19.66 -23.09 -8.22
CA GLU A 219 -19.70 -23.30 -9.67
C GLU A 219 -19.39 -22.01 -10.43
N GLU A 220 -20.01 -20.89 -10.04
CA GLU A 220 -19.76 -19.57 -10.61
C GLU A 220 -18.30 -19.11 -10.40
N ALA A 221 -17.69 -19.47 -9.27
CA ALA A 221 -16.29 -19.16 -8.97
C ALA A 221 -15.29 -20.16 -9.59
N GLY A 222 -15.76 -21.27 -10.17
CA GLY A 222 -14.90 -22.35 -10.68
C GLY A 222 -14.05 -23.02 -9.60
N LYS A 223 -14.55 -23.12 -8.36
CA LYS A 223 -13.82 -23.69 -7.22
C LYS A 223 -14.50 -24.96 -6.70
N ASP A 224 -13.70 -25.98 -6.39
CA ASP A 224 -14.18 -27.14 -5.63
C ASP A 224 -14.26 -26.80 -4.14
N ILE A 225 -15.39 -27.14 -3.52
CA ILE A 225 -15.64 -26.95 -2.08
C ILE A 225 -15.97 -28.27 -1.36
N SER A 226 -15.80 -29.42 -2.03
CA SER A 226 -16.16 -30.74 -1.52
C SER A 226 -15.45 -31.11 -0.21
N PHE A 227 -14.25 -30.57 0.00
CA PHE A 227 -13.42 -30.77 1.18
C PHE A 227 -13.77 -29.83 2.35
N LEU A 228 -14.65 -28.85 2.14
CA LEU A 228 -15.03 -27.87 3.16
C LEU A 228 -16.26 -28.32 3.94
N ARG A 229 -16.26 -28.02 5.24
CA ARG A 229 -17.42 -28.26 6.09
C ARG A 229 -18.54 -27.28 5.74
N LEU A 230 -19.70 -27.82 5.38
CA LEU A 230 -20.92 -27.07 5.14
C LEU A 230 -21.89 -27.21 6.33
N VAL A 231 -22.46 -26.09 6.76
CA VAL A 231 -23.53 -26.02 7.76
C VAL A 231 -24.75 -25.39 7.11
N ALA A 232 -25.79 -26.19 6.91
CA ALA A 232 -27.01 -25.76 6.26
C ALA A 232 -27.74 -24.69 7.08
N ALA A 233 -28.12 -23.60 6.41
CA ALA A 233 -28.96 -22.55 6.95
C ALA A 233 -30.02 -22.11 5.94
N ASP A 234 -31.18 -21.66 6.40
CA ASP A 234 -32.33 -21.42 5.52
C ASP A 234 -32.19 -20.10 4.74
N HIS A 235 -31.64 -19.07 5.40
CA HIS A 235 -31.45 -17.74 4.85
C HIS A 235 -30.29 -17.01 5.54
N SER A 236 -30.03 -15.75 5.20
CA SER A 236 -28.90 -14.94 5.69
C SER A 236 -28.88 -14.78 7.22
N HIS A 237 -30.02 -14.46 7.84
CA HIS A 237 -30.12 -14.30 9.29
C HIS A 237 -29.88 -15.62 10.04
N ASP A 238 -30.43 -16.75 9.57
CA ASP A 238 -30.16 -18.08 10.15
C ASP A 238 -28.69 -18.46 9.98
N ALA A 239 -28.08 -18.15 8.83
CA ALA A 239 -26.66 -18.37 8.59
C ALA A 239 -25.78 -17.58 9.56
N ALA A 240 -26.11 -16.30 9.82
CA ALA A 240 -25.42 -15.49 10.81
C ALA A 240 -25.55 -16.07 12.22
N ALA A 241 -26.77 -16.46 12.63
CA ALA A 241 -27.02 -17.07 13.95
C ALA A 241 -26.25 -18.39 14.13
N LYS A 242 -26.27 -19.28 13.14
CA LYS A 242 -25.53 -20.56 13.16
C LYS A 242 -24.02 -20.35 13.15
N ALA A 243 -23.51 -19.38 12.39
CA ALA A 243 -22.08 -19.05 12.41
C ALA A 243 -21.62 -18.54 13.79
N VAL A 244 -22.43 -17.70 14.43
CA VAL A 244 -22.23 -17.25 15.81
C VAL A 244 -22.29 -18.42 16.79
N ALA A 245 -23.20 -19.38 16.59
CA ALA A 245 -23.30 -20.58 17.43
C ALA A 245 -22.04 -21.46 17.34
N LEU A 246 -21.45 -21.64 16.15
CA LEU A 246 -20.19 -22.37 15.98
C LEU A 246 -19.04 -21.71 16.75
N VAL A 247 -18.97 -20.37 16.72
CA VAL A 247 -17.99 -19.61 17.50
C VAL A 247 -18.21 -19.81 19.00
N ARG A 248 -19.47 -19.72 19.45
CA ARG A 248 -19.82 -19.91 20.86
C ARG A 248 -19.49 -21.32 21.35
N ALA A 249 -19.65 -22.33 20.50
CA ALA A 249 -19.31 -23.72 20.78
C ALA A 249 -17.79 -23.99 20.76
N GLY A 250 -16.97 -23.02 20.34
CA GLY A 250 -15.52 -23.17 20.20
C GLY A 250 -15.08 -23.91 18.93
N GLU A 251 -16.00 -24.21 18.02
CA GLU A 251 -15.71 -24.88 16.75
C GLU A 251 -15.08 -23.93 15.72
N ALA A 252 -15.31 -22.62 15.88
CA ALA A 252 -14.66 -21.57 15.10
C ALA A 252 -14.03 -20.53 16.04
N LYS A 253 -12.83 -20.07 15.70
CA LYS A 253 -12.10 -19.02 16.44
C LYS A 253 -12.11 -17.68 15.72
N LEU A 254 -12.68 -17.63 14.53
CA LEU A 254 -12.88 -16.44 13.72
C LEU A 254 -14.28 -16.49 13.09
N LEU A 255 -14.82 -15.31 12.79
CA LEU A 255 -16.03 -15.15 12.01
C LEU A 255 -15.70 -14.34 10.76
N MET A 256 -16.24 -14.71 9.60
CA MET A 256 -16.06 -13.98 8.36
C MET A 256 -17.43 -13.67 7.75
N LYS A 257 -17.62 -12.42 7.36
CA LYS A 257 -18.80 -11.99 6.60
C LYS A 257 -18.71 -12.52 5.16
N GLY A 258 -19.76 -13.22 4.71
CA GLY A 258 -19.96 -13.55 3.30
C GLY A 258 -20.70 -12.45 2.54
N SER A 259 -21.74 -12.83 1.78
CA SER A 259 -22.46 -11.93 0.88
C SER A 259 -23.61 -11.15 1.53
N LEU A 260 -23.98 -11.48 2.77
CA LEU A 260 -25.01 -10.77 3.57
C LEU A 260 -24.64 -9.32 3.91
N HIS A 261 -25.60 -8.52 4.36
CA HIS A 261 -25.30 -7.15 4.78
C HIS A 261 -24.69 -7.11 6.20
N THR A 262 -23.91 -6.07 6.50
CA THR A 262 -23.14 -6.01 7.76
C THR A 262 -24.07 -5.91 8.98
N ASP A 263 -25.18 -5.22 8.86
CA ASP A 263 -26.22 -5.13 9.91
C ASP A 263 -26.83 -6.49 10.25
N GLU A 264 -27.08 -7.37 9.26
CA GLU A 264 -27.60 -8.73 9.49
C GLU A 264 -26.60 -9.55 10.33
N LEU A 265 -25.31 -9.46 9.99
CA LEU A 265 -24.26 -10.15 10.75
C LEU A 265 -24.11 -9.58 12.16
N MET A 266 -24.06 -8.24 12.28
CA MET A 266 -23.92 -7.57 13.58
C MET A 266 -25.15 -7.79 14.47
N GLY A 267 -26.34 -7.89 13.89
CA GLY A 267 -27.58 -8.23 14.60
C GLY A 267 -27.54 -9.61 15.26
N ALA A 268 -26.75 -10.55 14.74
CA ALA A 268 -26.53 -11.85 15.37
C ALA A 268 -25.42 -11.82 16.45
N ILE A 269 -24.48 -10.88 16.37
CA ILE A 269 -23.29 -10.82 17.25
C ILE A 269 -23.53 -9.97 18.50
N VAL A 270 -24.16 -8.80 18.33
CA VAL A 270 -24.32 -7.77 19.37
C VAL A 270 -25.20 -8.21 20.55
N PRO A 271 -26.29 -8.97 20.38
CA PRO A 271 -27.14 -9.37 21.51
C PRO A 271 -26.36 -10.10 22.60
N SER A 272 -26.59 -9.76 23.86
CA SER A 272 -25.91 -10.41 25.00
C SER A 272 -26.12 -11.93 25.03
N ALA A 273 -27.31 -12.39 24.63
CA ALA A 273 -27.66 -13.81 24.53
C ALA A 273 -26.82 -14.59 23.51
N ALA A 274 -26.19 -13.92 22.54
CA ALA A 274 -25.29 -14.53 21.56
C ALA A 274 -23.98 -15.02 22.21
N GLY A 275 -23.57 -14.41 23.32
CA GLY A 275 -22.36 -14.81 24.07
C GLY A 275 -21.03 -14.39 23.43
N LEU A 276 -21.05 -13.54 22.40
CA LEU A 276 -19.85 -13.01 21.74
C LEU A 276 -19.49 -11.60 22.22
N ARG A 277 -20.40 -10.89 22.91
CA ARG A 277 -20.16 -9.57 23.48
C ARG A 277 -19.17 -9.66 24.65
N THR A 278 -18.22 -8.75 24.72
CA THR A 278 -17.33 -8.59 25.88
C THR A 278 -17.73 -7.36 26.71
N GLU A 279 -16.94 -6.99 27.71
CA GLU A 279 -17.12 -5.72 28.42
C GLU A 279 -16.73 -4.50 27.57
N ARG A 280 -15.96 -4.71 26.50
CA ARG A 280 -15.56 -3.64 25.58
C ARG A 280 -16.60 -3.42 24.50
N ARG A 281 -16.76 -2.17 24.09
CA ARG A 281 -17.51 -1.82 22.87
C ARG A 281 -16.91 -2.52 21.65
N ILE A 282 -17.78 -3.14 20.85
CA ILE A 282 -17.40 -3.70 19.55
C ILE A 282 -17.14 -2.56 18.57
N SER A 283 -16.01 -2.62 17.85
CA SER A 283 -15.60 -1.55 16.93
C SER A 283 -14.95 -2.10 15.66
N HIS A 284 -15.02 -1.34 14.58
CA HIS A 284 -14.36 -1.64 13.33
C HIS A 284 -13.06 -0.87 13.16
N ALA A 285 -12.01 -1.51 12.65
CA ALA A 285 -10.76 -0.88 12.27
C ALA A 285 -10.42 -1.22 10.81
N TYR A 286 -10.07 -0.20 10.03
CA TYR A 286 -9.33 -0.39 8.79
C TYR A 286 -7.84 -0.30 9.09
N ILE A 287 -7.05 -1.20 8.51
CA ILE A 287 -5.61 -1.03 8.33
C ILE A 287 -5.44 -0.58 6.90
N MET A 288 -4.96 0.65 6.70
CA MET A 288 -4.87 1.30 5.40
C MET A 288 -3.42 1.28 4.93
N ASP A 289 -3.16 0.68 3.78
CA ASP A 289 -1.88 0.83 3.07
C ASP A 289 -2.00 1.96 2.04
N VAL A 290 -1.61 3.16 2.46
CA VAL A 290 -1.75 4.38 1.65
C VAL A 290 -0.48 4.63 0.84
N PRO A 291 -0.56 4.70 -0.50
CA PRO A 291 0.57 5.03 -1.35
C PRO A 291 1.28 6.31 -0.90
N GLY A 292 2.60 6.22 -0.68
CA GLY A 292 3.44 7.36 -0.29
C GLY A 292 3.45 7.71 1.21
N HIS A 293 2.59 7.10 2.04
CA HIS A 293 2.69 7.22 3.50
C HIS A 293 3.68 6.18 4.04
N PRO A 294 4.57 6.43 5.02
CA PRO A 294 5.65 5.51 5.40
C PRO A 294 5.21 4.24 6.17
N THR A 295 4.09 4.29 6.89
CA THR A 295 3.55 3.17 7.69
C THR A 295 2.06 2.94 7.39
N PRO A 296 1.50 1.75 7.65
CA PRO A 296 0.05 1.55 7.59
C PRO A 296 -0.67 2.43 8.62
N LEU A 297 -1.84 2.96 8.24
CA LEU A 297 -2.69 3.77 9.14
C LEU A 297 -3.88 2.94 9.62
N ILE A 298 -4.08 2.88 10.94
CA ILE A 298 -5.30 2.29 11.52
C ILE A 298 -6.36 3.38 11.62
N ILE A 299 -7.54 3.19 11.02
CA ILE A 299 -8.65 4.15 11.10
C ILE A 299 -9.85 3.48 11.77
N THR A 300 -10.36 4.08 12.86
CA THR A 300 -11.48 3.53 13.62
C THR A 300 -12.35 4.62 14.28
N ASP A 301 -13.68 4.51 14.37
CA ASP A 301 -14.57 3.49 13.80
C ASP A 301 -15.21 4.00 12.49
N ALA A 302 -15.11 3.21 11.43
CA ALA A 302 -15.57 3.58 10.08
C ALA A 302 -16.76 2.74 9.55
N ALA A 303 -17.31 1.82 10.36
CA ALA A 303 -18.37 0.91 9.90
C ALA A 303 -19.49 0.57 10.91
N ILE A 304 -19.27 0.69 12.23
CA ILE A 304 -20.19 0.16 13.23
C ILE A 304 -20.80 1.27 14.10
N ASN A 305 -19.96 2.10 14.72
CA ASN A 305 -20.41 3.03 15.76
C ASN A 305 -20.76 4.40 15.16
N ILE A 306 -22.07 4.69 15.03
CA ILE A 306 -22.60 5.92 14.41
C ILE A 306 -22.07 7.17 15.10
N ALA A 307 -22.38 7.35 16.39
CA ALA A 307 -21.96 8.50 17.19
C ALA A 307 -21.52 8.02 18.58
N PRO A 308 -20.29 7.49 18.72
CA PRO A 308 -19.86 6.85 19.96
C PRO A 308 -19.72 7.85 21.11
N THR A 309 -20.18 7.46 22.30
CA THR A 309 -19.96 8.22 23.54
C THR A 309 -18.48 8.28 23.91
N LEU A 310 -18.12 9.06 24.94
CA LEU A 310 -16.74 9.12 25.42
C LEU A 310 -16.24 7.74 25.87
N GLU A 311 -17.05 6.99 26.62
CA GLU A 311 -16.73 5.66 27.12
C GLU A 311 -16.60 4.66 25.97
N GLU A 312 -17.51 4.72 24.99
CA GLU A 312 -17.43 3.88 23.79
C GLU A 312 -16.17 4.20 22.97
N LYS A 313 -15.79 5.48 22.85
CA LYS A 313 -14.52 5.88 22.22
C LYS A 313 -13.29 5.37 22.98
N ALA A 314 -13.33 5.35 24.32
CA ALA A 314 -12.24 4.79 25.11
C ALA A 314 -12.04 3.29 24.82
N ASP A 315 -13.11 2.53 24.63
CA ASP A 315 -13.03 1.13 24.21
C ASP A 315 -12.55 0.97 22.76
N ILE A 316 -13.02 1.81 21.84
CA ILE A 316 -12.55 1.86 20.46
C ILE A 316 -11.03 2.09 20.42
N VAL A 317 -10.52 3.03 21.23
CA VAL A 317 -9.07 3.30 21.38
C VAL A 317 -8.34 2.05 21.86
N ARG A 318 -8.80 1.40 22.94
CA ARG A 318 -8.14 0.20 23.49
C ARG A 318 -8.11 -0.93 22.48
N ASN A 319 -9.20 -1.15 21.74
CA ASN A 319 -9.26 -2.15 20.68
C ASN A 319 -8.22 -1.86 19.57
N ALA A 320 -8.08 -0.59 19.16
CA ALA A 320 -7.12 -0.20 18.14
C ALA A 320 -5.67 -0.35 18.62
N ILE A 321 -5.39 -0.02 19.89
CA ILE A 321 -4.07 -0.22 20.51
C ILE A 321 -3.71 -1.71 20.54
N ASP A 322 -4.64 -2.58 20.95
CA ASP A 322 -4.41 -4.03 20.94
C ASP A 322 -4.12 -4.54 19.52
N LEU A 323 -4.84 -4.04 18.52
CA LEU A 323 -4.55 -4.34 17.12
C LEU A 323 -3.15 -3.89 16.71
N ALA A 324 -2.76 -2.66 17.07
CA ALA A 324 -1.45 -2.11 16.74
C ALA A 324 -0.31 -2.94 17.35
N HIS A 325 -0.44 -3.39 18.60
CA HIS A 325 0.52 -4.30 19.22
C HIS A 325 0.62 -5.64 18.49
N VAL A 326 -0.51 -6.21 18.04
CA VAL A 326 -0.53 -7.47 17.30
C VAL A 326 0.19 -7.36 15.95
N ILE A 327 0.17 -6.18 15.33
CA ILE A 327 0.95 -5.92 14.11
C ILE A 327 2.37 -5.39 14.39
N GLU A 328 2.83 -5.49 15.65
CA GLU A 328 4.17 -5.15 16.15
C GLU A 328 4.51 -3.64 16.20
N ILE A 329 3.51 -2.80 16.43
CA ILE A 329 3.72 -1.40 16.81
C ILE A 329 3.84 -1.36 18.34
N GLU A 330 5.06 -1.30 18.86
CA GLU A 330 5.34 -1.39 20.31
C GLU A 330 4.79 -0.20 21.11
N THR A 331 4.83 1.00 20.55
CA THR A 331 4.29 2.21 21.18
C THR A 331 3.41 2.96 20.18
N PRO A 332 2.15 2.53 19.99
CA PRO A 332 1.23 3.14 19.05
C PRO A 332 0.96 4.60 19.41
N LYS A 333 1.10 5.50 18.44
CA LYS A 333 0.71 6.91 18.54
C LYS A 333 -0.70 7.06 18.01
N VAL A 334 -1.58 7.53 18.89
CA VAL A 334 -3.02 7.57 18.67
C VAL A 334 -3.47 9.03 18.59
N ALA A 335 -3.81 9.48 17.39
CA ALA A 335 -4.40 10.79 17.17
C ALA A 335 -5.92 10.71 17.34
N ILE A 336 -6.46 11.52 18.25
CA ILE A 336 -7.91 11.72 18.36
C ILE A 336 -8.32 12.85 17.43
N LEU A 337 -8.99 12.50 16.34
CA LEU A 337 -9.28 13.43 15.25
C LEU A 337 -10.44 14.37 15.59
N SER A 338 -10.28 15.62 15.15
CA SER A 338 -11.31 16.64 15.12
C SER A 338 -11.09 17.58 13.92
N ALA A 339 -11.91 18.61 13.77
CA ALA A 339 -11.72 19.62 12.73
C ALA A 339 -10.69 20.70 13.10
N VAL A 340 -10.34 20.82 14.39
CA VAL A 340 -9.44 21.84 14.95
C VAL A 340 -8.57 21.24 16.05
N GLU A 341 -7.49 21.93 16.39
CA GLU A 341 -6.46 21.48 17.34
C GLU A 341 -6.68 21.99 18.76
N THR A 342 -7.52 23.01 18.93
CA THR A 342 -7.83 23.60 20.23
C THR A 342 -9.12 23.02 20.79
N VAL A 343 -9.17 22.82 22.11
CA VAL A 343 -10.40 22.43 22.80
C VAL A 343 -11.45 23.54 22.67
N ASN A 344 -12.62 23.17 22.12
CA ASN A 344 -13.74 24.07 21.89
C ASN A 344 -15.02 23.44 22.47
N SER A 345 -15.66 24.12 23.42
CA SER A 345 -16.88 23.64 24.07
C SER A 345 -18.05 23.41 23.12
N ASP A 346 -18.08 24.13 22.00
CA ASP A 346 -19.14 24.01 20.99
C ASP A 346 -18.91 22.82 20.05
N MET A 347 -17.74 22.17 20.15
CA MET A 347 -17.35 21.05 19.31
C MET A 347 -17.04 19.82 20.17
N GLN A 348 -18.04 18.95 20.33
CA GLN A 348 -17.99 17.75 21.19
C GLN A 348 -16.77 16.84 20.91
N SER A 349 -16.35 16.71 19.63
CA SER A 349 -15.17 15.90 19.29
C SER A 349 -13.89 16.39 19.98
N THR A 350 -13.73 17.70 20.14
CA THR A 350 -12.58 18.28 20.84
C THR A 350 -12.61 18.02 22.35
N LEU A 351 -13.80 18.04 22.96
CA LEU A 351 -13.99 17.69 24.36
C LEU A 351 -13.70 16.20 24.60
N HIS A 352 -14.18 15.32 23.72
CA HIS A 352 -13.89 13.89 23.79
C HIS A 352 -12.38 13.63 23.62
N ALA A 353 -11.71 14.31 22.70
CA ALA A 353 -10.28 14.18 22.50
C ALA A 353 -9.48 14.55 23.76
N ALA A 354 -9.76 15.71 24.35
CA ALA A 354 -9.11 16.15 25.59
C ALA A 354 -9.37 15.17 26.75
N ALA A 355 -10.60 14.67 26.88
CA ALA A 355 -10.95 13.71 27.91
C ALA A 355 -10.22 12.37 27.73
N LEU A 356 -10.18 11.82 26.51
CA LEU A 356 -9.47 10.57 26.20
C LEU A 356 -7.96 10.69 26.49
N CYS A 357 -7.33 11.81 26.13
CA CYS A 357 -5.93 12.06 26.46
C CYS A 357 -5.73 12.11 27.99
N LYS A 358 -6.62 12.77 28.74
CA LYS A 358 -6.57 12.77 30.21
C LYS A 358 -6.79 11.39 30.82
N MET A 359 -7.63 10.56 30.20
CA MET A 359 -7.84 9.16 30.60
C MET A 359 -6.55 8.35 30.40
N ALA A 360 -5.82 8.57 29.30
CA ALA A 360 -4.51 7.95 29.06
C ALA A 360 -3.46 8.41 30.09
N ASP A 361 -3.34 9.72 30.34
CA ASP A 361 -2.45 10.28 31.37
C ASP A 361 -2.68 9.66 32.76
N ARG A 362 -3.94 9.34 33.06
CA ARG A 362 -4.36 8.75 34.34
C ARG A 362 -4.32 7.22 34.35
N GLY A 363 -3.82 6.59 33.28
CA GLY A 363 -3.69 5.13 33.17
C GLY A 363 -5.00 4.38 32.96
N GLN A 364 -6.10 5.06 32.62
CA GLN A 364 -7.37 4.40 32.28
C GLN A 364 -7.34 3.80 30.86
N ILE A 365 -6.54 4.40 29.98
CA ILE A 365 -6.16 3.86 28.68
C ILE A 365 -4.65 3.65 28.74
N THR A 366 -4.17 2.48 28.36
CA THR A 366 -2.76 2.10 28.46
C THR A 366 -2.28 1.48 27.15
N GLY A 367 -0.96 1.35 27.00
CA GLY A 367 -0.36 0.70 25.84
C GLY A 367 -0.24 1.58 24.60
N GLY A 368 -0.55 2.88 24.67
CA GLY A 368 -0.38 3.80 23.54
C GLY A 368 -0.22 5.24 24.02
N VAL A 369 0.38 6.07 23.18
CA VAL A 369 0.52 7.51 23.43
C VAL A 369 -0.60 8.22 22.69
N LEU A 370 -1.47 8.90 23.42
CA LEU A 370 -2.61 9.61 22.87
C LEU A 370 -2.32 11.10 22.80
N ASP A 371 -2.78 11.74 21.72
CA ASP A 371 -2.91 13.18 21.68
C ASP A 371 -4.10 13.62 20.83
N GLY A 372 -4.62 14.80 21.14
CA GLY A 372 -5.77 15.38 20.48
C GLY A 372 -6.41 16.52 21.27
N PRO A 373 -7.29 17.30 20.62
CA PRO A 373 -7.77 17.08 19.27
C PRO A 373 -6.73 17.44 18.20
N LEU A 374 -6.70 16.67 17.11
CA LEU A 374 -5.84 16.96 15.95
C LEU A 374 -6.69 16.98 14.67
N ALA A 375 -6.47 17.99 13.83
CA ALA A 375 -6.91 17.92 12.44
C ALA A 375 -6.11 16.84 11.69
N PHE A 376 -6.69 16.31 10.61
CA PHE A 376 -6.12 15.17 9.89
C PHE A 376 -4.70 15.46 9.35
N ASP A 377 -4.48 16.63 8.77
CA ASP A 377 -3.19 17.09 8.27
C ASP A 377 -2.10 17.03 9.36
N ASN A 378 -2.41 17.51 10.56
CA ASN A 378 -1.45 17.50 11.67
C ASN A 378 -1.25 16.12 12.29
N ALA A 379 -2.19 15.20 12.14
CA ALA A 379 -2.01 13.83 12.62
C ALA A 379 -1.00 13.05 11.78
N ILE A 380 -0.95 13.33 10.47
CA ILE A 380 -0.20 12.53 9.47
C ILE A 380 1.00 13.25 8.82
N SER A 381 1.14 14.57 9.01
CA SER A 381 2.27 15.35 8.46
C SER A 381 3.03 16.11 9.54
N GLU A 382 4.30 15.75 9.77
CA GLU A 382 5.18 16.50 10.68
C GLU A 382 5.37 17.95 10.23
N ALA A 383 5.42 18.20 8.91
CA ALA A 383 5.54 19.56 8.38
C ALA A 383 4.33 20.43 8.75
N ALA A 384 3.10 19.90 8.61
CA ALA A 384 1.88 20.61 8.98
C ALA A 384 1.79 20.86 10.49
N ALA A 385 2.15 19.86 11.30
CA ALA A 385 2.21 20.00 12.75
C ALA A 385 3.21 21.08 13.19
N ASN A 386 4.39 21.12 12.58
CA ASN A 386 5.43 22.12 12.87
C ASN A 386 5.01 23.53 12.44
N GLU A 387 4.38 23.68 11.27
CA GLU A 387 3.88 24.98 10.78
C GLU A 387 2.85 25.59 11.75
N LYS A 388 2.01 24.75 12.35
CA LYS A 388 1.05 25.16 13.39
C LYS A 388 1.63 25.21 14.80
N GLY A 389 2.92 24.92 14.99
CA GLY A 389 3.59 24.96 16.29
C GLY A 389 3.11 23.92 17.30
N ILE A 390 2.64 22.76 16.83
CA ILE A 390 2.07 21.70 17.68
C ILE A 390 3.19 20.86 18.28
N ALA A 391 3.46 21.03 19.58
CA ALA A 391 4.41 20.20 20.32
C ALA A 391 3.73 18.93 20.81
N SER A 392 3.92 17.83 20.09
CA SER A 392 3.25 16.55 20.38
C SER A 392 4.13 15.35 19.99
N PRO A 393 4.16 14.27 20.80
CA PRO A 393 4.79 13.01 20.41
C PRO A 393 3.99 12.24 19.34
N VAL A 394 2.73 12.63 19.08
CA VAL A 394 1.79 11.96 18.15
C VAL A 394 1.65 12.73 16.85
N ALA A 395 1.63 14.07 16.89
CA ALA A 395 1.41 14.89 15.69
C ALA A 395 2.45 14.59 14.60
N GLY A 396 1.96 14.43 13.38
CA GLY A 396 2.72 14.07 12.19
C GLY A 396 3.16 12.62 12.11
N LYS A 397 2.92 11.84 13.16
CA LYS A 397 3.48 10.51 13.38
C LYS A 397 2.42 9.50 13.77
N ALA A 398 1.13 9.83 13.65
CA ALA A 398 0.07 8.95 14.12
C ALA A 398 0.04 7.64 13.32
N GLU A 399 0.00 6.51 14.01
CA GLU A 399 -0.30 5.21 13.40
C GLU A 399 -1.78 4.82 13.57
N ILE A 400 -2.46 5.38 14.56
CA ILE A 400 -3.89 5.17 14.82
C ILE A 400 -4.64 6.49 14.75
N LEU A 401 -5.72 6.52 13.97
CA LEU A 401 -6.62 7.64 13.79
C LEU A 401 -8.00 7.30 14.37
N ILE A 402 -8.35 7.93 15.49
CA ILE A 402 -9.67 7.80 16.10
C ILE A 402 -10.57 8.89 15.53
N VAL A 403 -11.52 8.50 14.69
CA VAL A 403 -12.43 9.44 14.03
C VAL A 403 -13.55 9.90 14.97
N PRO A 404 -14.12 11.10 14.76
CA PRO A 404 -15.13 11.63 15.68
C PRO A 404 -16.47 10.87 15.65
N ASN A 405 -16.85 10.32 14.50
CA ASN A 405 -18.10 9.59 14.22
C ASN A 405 -17.97 8.72 12.96
N LEU A 406 -19.01 7.92 12.68
CA LEU A 406 -19.05 6.99 11.56
C LEU A 406 -18.93 7.71 10.20
N GLU A 407 -19.60 8.85 10.03
CA GLU A 407 -19.60 9.58 8.76
C GLU A 407 -18.18 10.02 8.41
N ALA A 408 -17.45 10.61 9.36
CA ALA A 408 -16.06 11.02 9.17
C ALA A 408 -15.16 9.82 8.86
N GLY A 409 -15.29 8.71 9.59
CA GLY A 409 -14.51 7.50 9.35
C GLY A 409 -14.78 6.86 8.00
N ASN A 410 -16.05 6.73 7.62
CA ASN A 410 -16.45 6.13 6.35
C ASN A 410 -15.98 6.97 5.16
N MET A 411 -16.14 8.30 5.24
CA MET A 411 -15.68 9.21 4.20
C MET A 411 -14.16 9.23 4.09
N LEU A 412 -13.42 9.20 5.20
CA LEU A 412 -11.96 9.19 5.20
C LEU A 412 -11.41 7.92 4.57
N ALA A 413 -11.89 6.74 5.01
CA ALA A 413 -11.45 5.47 4.45
C ALA A 413 -11.74 5.38 2.95
N LYS A 414 -12.96 5.75 2.52
CA LYS A 414 -13.32 5.73 1.09
C LYS A 414 -12.52 6.72 0.26
N GLN A 415 -12.25 7.93 0.76
CA GLN A 415 -11.40 8.88 0.03
C GLN A 415 -10.00 8.32 -0.18
N LEU A 416 -9.39 7.73 0.84
CA LEU A 416 -8.08 7.10 0.72
C LEU A 416 -8.09 5.92 -0.26
N THR A 417 -9.14 5.09 -0.25
CA THR A 417 -9.24 3.97 -1.19
C THR A 417 -9.47 4.42 -2.63
N PHE A 418 -10.48 5.25 -2.89
CA PHE A 418 -10.92 5.57 -4.25
C PHE A 418 -10.16 6.72 -4.90
N LEU A 419 -9.67 7.69 -4.12
CA LEU A 419 -8.88 8.82 -4.63
C LEU A 419 -7.39 8.69 -4.31
N GLY A 420 -7.06 8.07 -3.16
CA GLY A 420 -5.68 7.85 -2.73
C GLY A 420 -5.05 6.55 -3.22
N GLY A 421 -5.82 5.65 -3.83
CA GLY A 421 -5.34 4.33 -4.26
C GLY A 421 -4.93 3.40 -3.11
N ALA A 422 -5.45 3.65 -1.91
CA ALA A 422 -5.13 2.85 -0.73
C ALA A 422 -5.85 1.50 -0.74
N ASP A 423 -5.12 0.44 -0.42
CA ASP A 423 -5.72 -0.84 -0.05
C ASP A 423 -6.22 -0.74 1.41
N ALA A 424 -7.33 -1.41 1.75
CA ALA A 424 -8.01 -1.22 3.05
C ALA A 424 -8.47 -2.54 3.67
N ALA A 425 -7.67 -3.13 4.57
CA ALA A 425 -8.01 -4.36 5.26
C ALA A 425 -8.95 -4.09 6.45
N GLY A 426 -10.10 -4.75 6.51
CA GLY A 426 -11.17 -4.47 7.48
C GLY A 426 -11.36 -5.58 8.53
N ILE A 427 -11.41 -5.20 9.81
CA ILE A 427 -11.61 -6.12 10.92
C ILE A 427 -12.49 -5.51 12.01
N VAL A 428 -13.33 -6.34 12.64
CA VAL A 428 -14.08 -5.98 13.85
C VAL A 428 -13.40 -6.58 15.08
N LEU A 429 -13.31 -5.75 16.11
CA LEU A 429 -12.64 -5.98 17.37
C LEU A 429 -13.62 -5.79 18.54
N GLY A 430 -13.21 -6.16 19.75
CA GLY A 430 -14.01 -6.03 20.97
C GLY A 430 -15.05 -7.14 21.18
N ALA A 431 -15.29 -8.01 20.19
CA ALA A 431 -16.00 -9.27 20.38
C ALA A 431 -15.06 -10.36 20.93
N ARG A 432 -15.62 -11.49 21.38
CA ARG A 432 -14.86 -12.65 21.89
C ARG A 432 -13.89 -13.24 20.85
N VAL A 433 -14.23 -13.13 19.56
CA VAL A 433 -13.36 -13.49 18.45
C VAL A 433 -13.27 -12.33 17.45
N PRO A 434 -12.15 -12.17 16.73
CA PRO A 434 -12.07 -11.24 15.62
C PRO A 434 -13.05 -11.60 14.49
N ILE A 435 -13.63 -10.59 13.85
CA ILE A 435 -14.57 -10.78 12.74
C ILE A 435 -14.02 -10.08 11.48
N ILE A 436 -13.86 -10.85 10.41
CA ILE A 436 -13.35 -10.38 9.12
C ILE A 436 -14.51 -9.80 8.32
N LEU A 437 -14.39 -8.53 7.91
CA LEU A 437 -15.35 -7.89 7.01
C LEU A 437 -14.74 -7.71 5.63
N THR A 438 -15.05 -8.62 4.72
CA THR A 438 -14.67 -8.47 3.31
C THR A 438 -15.66 -7.58 2.57
N SER A 439 -15.15 -6.75 1.66
CA SER A 439 -15.94 -6.01 0.68
C SER A 439 -15.85 -6.69 -0.69
N ARG A 440 -16.92 -6.53 -1.49
CA ARG A 440 -17.02 -7.12 -2.83
C ARG A 440 -16.05 -6.49 -3.83
N ALA A 441 -15.57 -5.28 -3.53
CA ALA A 441 -14.66 -4.51 -4.37
C ALA A 441 -13.18 -4.71 -3.99
N ASP A 442 -12.89 -5.49 -2.94
CA ASP A 442 -11.52 -5.63 -2.45
C ASP A 442 -10.65 -6.40 -3.44
N SER A 443 -9.37 -6.03 -3.50
CA SER A 443 -8.34 -6.83 -4.17
C SER A 443 -8.10 -8.15 -3.41
N LEU A 444 -7.55 -9.17 -4.09
CA LEU A 444 -7.10 -10.42 -3.44
C LEU A 444 -6.21 -10.12 -2.23
N ARG A 445 -5.24 -9.21 -2.41
CA ARG A 445 -4.29 -8.81 -1.36
C ARG A 445 -5.01 -8.24 -0.14
N THR A 446 -5.98 -7.37 -0.32
CA THR A 446 -6.77 -6.77 0.78
C THR A 446 -7.58 -7.81 1.55
N ARG A 447 -8.16 -8.79 0.85
CA ARG A 447 -8.87 -9.92 1.49
C ARG A 447 -7.94 -10.78 2.34
N LEU A 448 -6.79 -11.15 1.78
CA LEU A 448 -5.77 -11.94 2.48
C LEU A 448 -5.21 -11.19 3.69
N ALA A 449 -4.95 -9.88 3.57
CA ALA A 449 -4.49 -9.05 4.67
C ALA A 449 -5.49 -8.99 5.83
N SER A 450 -6.79 -8.84 5.52
CA SER A 450 -7.86 -8.86 6.54
C SER A 450 -7.89 -10.20 7.30
N CYS A 451 -7.72 -11.32 6.57
CA CYS A 451 -7.63 -12.65 7.16
C CYS A 451 -6.37 -12.82 8.01
N ALA A 452 -5.21 -12.38 7.50
CA ALA A 452 -3.94 -12.49 8.19
C ALA A 452 -3.96 -11.74 9.53
N VAL A 453 -4.49 -10.52 9.53
CA VAL A 453 -4.65 -9.73 10.76
C VAL A 453 -5.57 -10.44 11.75
N ALA A 454 -6.71 -10.98 11.29
CA ALA A 454 -7.63 -11.71 12.17
C ALA A 454 -6.98 -12.96 12.77
N VAL A 455 -6.20 -13.70 11.98
CA VAL A 455 -5.41 -14.86 12.46
C VAL A 455 -4.40 -14.45 13.53
N LEU A 456 -3.66 -13.37 13.30
CA LEU A 456 -2.70 -12.86 14.30
C LEU A 456 -3.41 -12.45 15.60
N MET A 457 -4.56 -11.76 15.49
CA MET A 457 -5.38 -11.38 16.65
C MET A 457 -5.86 -12.60 17.45
N ALA A 458 -6.37 -13.64 16.76
CA ALA A 458 -6.84 -14.86 17.41
C ALA A 458 -5.70 -15.63 18.11
N ARG A 459 -4.51 -15.67 17.50
CA ARG A 459 -3.31 -16.28 18.08
C ARG A 459 -2.83 -15.51 19.31
N ALA A 460 -2.84 -14.17 19.26
CA ALA A 460 -2.46 -13.32 20.40
C ALA A 460 -3.42 -13.49 21.59
N ALA A 461 -4.73 -13.52 21.34
CA ALA A 461 -5.73 -13.76 22.39
C ALA A 461 -5.54 -15.12 23.09
N THR A 462 -5.11 -16.15 22.35
CA THR A 462 -4.81 -17.47 22.92
C THR A 462 -3.60 -17.44 23.86
N LYS A 463 -2.57 -16.62 23.55
CA LYS A 463 -1.38 -16.45 24.40
C LYS A 463 -1.66 -15.65 25.67
N ALA A 464 -2.61 -14.71 25.62
CA ALA A 464 -2.99 -13.87 26.75
C ALA A 464 -3.98 -14.53 27.73
N ALA A 465 -4.55 -15.69 27.39
CA ALA A 465 -5.46 -16.40 28.28
C ALA A 465 -4.71 -17.01 29.49
N PRO A 466 -5.08 -16.70 30.74
CA PRO A 466 -4.43 -17.30 31.91
C PRO A 466 -4.83 -18.78 32.02
N GLY A 467 -3.88 -19.71 31.88
CA GLY A 467 -4.11 -21.10 32.30
C GLY A 467 -3.60 -22.25 31.42
N VAL A 468 -2.62 -22.08 30.52
CA VAL A 468 -1.89 -23.23 29.95
C VAL A 468 -0.39 -22.97 30.04
N THR A 469 0.19 -23.33 31.18
CA THR A 469 1.61 -23.67 31.29
C THR A 469 1.93 -24.69 30.19
N GLN A 470 2.80 -24.32 29.25
CA GLN A 470 3.49 -25.30 28.40
C GLN A 470 4.21 -26.28 29.34
N ALA A 471 3.71 -27.51 29.40
CA ALA A 471 4.48 -28.61 29.94
C ALA A 471 5.71 -28.78 29.03
N ALA A 472 6.86 -28.35 29.53
CA ALA A 472 8.14 -28.69 28.95
C ALA A 472 8.30 -30.22 29.06
N SER A 473 8.28 -30.91 27.92
CA SER A 473 8.78 -32.29 27.85
C SER A 473 10.28 -32.24 27.55
N ALA A 474 11.03 -32.75 28.52
CA ALA A 474 12.43 -33.14 28.42
C ALA A 474 12.67 -34.22 27.36
#